data_AF-A0A4U3AFK0-F1
#
_entry.id   AF-A0A4U3AFK0-F1
#
_cell.length_a   1.000
_cell.length_b   1.000
_cell.length_c   1.000
_cell.angle_alpha   90.00
_cell.angle_beta   90.00
_cell.angle_gamma   90.00
#
_symmetry.space_group_name_H-M   'P 1'
#
loop_
_entity.id
_entity.type
_entity.pdbx_description
1 polymer ?
#
loop_
_entity_poly.entity_id
_entity_poly.type
_entity_poly.pdbx_seq_one_letter_code
_entity_poly.pdbx_strand_id
1 'polypeptide(L)'
;MNAQDMIELNNKKRELLTSENETAYGDMLVYLRLSNVPEHQVEELLLEILDHLIEAQAENKNAYDIFGDDLQSYCDELISALPAQTKLEKTSLIGFVISLLLAIQFGMDALASLFIFLFEKDTDIISPPFSIP
;
A
#
# COMPACT_ATOMS: atom_id res chain seq x y z
N MET A 1 6.82 -12.83 -0.77
CA MET A 1 7.27 -12.10 -1.98
C MET A 1 6.76 -10.67 -1.86
N ASN A 2 7.36 -9.70 -2.55
CA ASN A 2 6.70 -8.40 -2.65
C ASN A 2 5.59 -8.47 -3.73
N ALA A 3 4.69 -7.48 -3.78
CA ALA A 3 3.58 -7.49 -4.75
C ALA A 3 4.05 -7.47 -6.22
N GLN A 4 5.16 -6.81 -6.54
CA GLN A 4 5.72 -6.77 -7.90
C GLN A 4 6.19 -8.16 -8.35
N ASP A 5 6.90 -8.89 -7.48
CA ASP A 5 7.34 -10.25 -7.78
C ASP A 5 6.12 -11.17 -8.03
N MET A 6 5.03 -10.94 -7.31
CA MET A 6 3.80 -11.73 -7.43
C MET A 6 3.08 -11.42 -8.74
N ILE A 7 3.02 -10.16 -9.16
CA ILE A 7 2.48 -9.76 -10.47
C ILE A 7 3.28 -10.40 -11.61
N GLU A 8 4.61 -10.42 -11.50
CA GLU A 8 5.46 -11.06 -12.51
C GLU A 8 5.22 -12.57 -12.57
N LEU A 9 5.15 -13.23 -11.42
CA LEU A 9 4.82 -14.66 -11.33
C LEU A 9 3.41 -14.93 -11.86
N ASN A 10 2.45 -14.04 -11.60
CA ASN A 10 1.09 -14.12 -12.07
C ASN A 10 1.05 -14.16 -13.60
N ASN A 11 1.73 -13.21 -14.25
CA ASN A 11 1.82 -13.15 -15.71
C ASN A 11 2.42 -14.43 -16.28
N LYS A 12 3.50 -14.95 -15.68
CA LYS A 12 4.13 -16.22 -16.10
C LYS A 12 3.20 -17.42 -15.97
N LYS A 13 2.46 -17.53 -14.87
CA LYS A 13 1.54 -18.67 -14.64
C LYS A 13 0.31 -18.61 -15.53
N ARG A 14 -0.20 -17.41 -15.83
CA ARG A 14 -1.34 -17.23 -16.74
C ARG A 14 -1.10 -17.80 -18.13
N GLU A 15 0.14 -17.73 -18.63
CA GLU A 15 0.53 -18.32 -19.92
C GLU A 15 0.36 -19.85 -19.96
N LEU A 16 0.21 -20.50 -18.81
CA LEU A 16 0.01 -21.95 -18.71
C LEU A 16 -1.47 -22.34 -18.78
N LEU A 17 -2.40 -21.39 -18.74
CA LEU A 17 -3.82 -21.65 -18.76
C LEU A 17 -4.31 -22.02 -20.17
N THR A 18 -5.39 -22.80 -20.22
CA THR A 18 -6.19 -22.92 -21.45
C THR A 18 -6.88 -21.58 -21.75
N SER A 19 -7.22 -21.31 -23.02
CA SER A 19 -7.86 -20.04 -23.39
C SER A 19 -9.20 -19.78 -22.67
N GLU A 20 -9.95 -20.83 -22.37
CA GLU A 20 -11.20 -20.73 -21.58
C GLU A 20 -10.91 -20.30 -20.14
N ASN A 21 -9.97 -20.99 -19.48
CA ASN A 21 -9.57 -20.70 -18.11
C ASN A 21 -8.87 -19.33 -17.99
N GLU A 22 -8.08 -18.93 -18.98
CA GLU A 22 -7.45 -17.62 -19.05
C GLU A 22 -8.49 -16.50 -19.10
N THR A 23 -9.58 -16.71 -19.85
CA THR A 23 -10.69 -15.73 -19.94
C THR A 23 -11.39 -15.60 -18.59
N ALA A 24 -11.81 -16.72 -18.00
CA ALA A 24 -12.48 -16.72 -16.70
C ALA A 24 -11.60 -16.12 -15.59
N TYR A 25 -10.32 -16.51 -15.55
CA TYR A 25 -9.34 -15.94 -14.63
C TYR A 25 -9.13 -14.44 -14.87
N GLY A 26 -9.14 -13.99 -16.13
CA GLY A 26 -9.03 -12.58 -16.49
C GLY A 26 -10.14 -11.72 -15.89
N ASP A 27 -11.37 -12.22 -15.86
CA ASP A 27 -12.50 -11.52 -15.24
C ASP A 27 -12.32 -11.43 -13.71
N MET A 28 -11.91 -12.52 -13.07
CA MET A 28 -11.59 -12.55 -11.63
C MET A 28 -10.44 -11.60 -11.27
N LEU A 29 -9.40 -11.57 -12.11
CA LEU A 29 -8.24 -10.69 -11.98
C LEU A 29 -8.65 -9.22 -11.93
N VAL A 30 -9.50 -8.79 -12.87
CA VAL A 30 -9.99 -7.42 -12.92
C VAL A 30 -10.85 -7.12 -11.70
N TYR A 31 -11.76 -8.03 -11.33
CA TYR A 31 -12.64 -7.85 -10.18
C TYR A 31 -11.86 -7.68 -8.87
N LEU A 32 -10.93 -8.61 -8.58
CA LEU A 32 -10.16 -8.61 -7.35
C LEU A 32 -9.22 -7.40 -7.26
N ARG A 33 -8.57 -6.99 -8.35
CA ARG A 33 -7.69 -5.79 -8.37
C ARG A 33 -8.43 -4.47 -8.20
N LEU A 34 -9.72 -4.42 -8.51
CA LEU A 34 -10.57 -3.25 -8.28
C LEU A 34 -11.20 -3.22 -6.88
N SER A 35 -11.02 -4.28 -6.08
CA SER A 35 -11.52 -4.34 -4.71
C SER A 35 -10.74 -3.41 -3.77
N ASN A 36 -11.30 -3.12 -2.59
CA ASN A 36 -10.65 -2.31 -1.55
C ASN A 36 -9.69 -3.14 -0.67
N VAL A 37 -9.17 -4.24 -1.20
CA VAL A 37 -8.24 -5.15 -0.53
C VAL A 37 -6.80 -4.70 -0.81
N PRO A 38 -5.87 -4.84 0.15
CA PRO A 38 -4.46 -4.52 -0.09
C PRO A 38 -3.88 -5.32 -1.26
N GLU A 39 -3.09 -4.65 -2.12
CA GLU A 39 -2.49 -5.24 -3.32
C GLU A 39 -1.79 -6.58 -3.06
N HIS A 40 -0.99 -6.67 -1.98
CA HIS A 40 -0.31 -7.92 -1.63
C HIS A 40 -1.30 -9.08 -1.40
N GLN A 41 -2.41 -8.86 -0.69
CA GLN A 41 -3.41 -9.91 -0.42
C GLN A 41 -4.16 -10.28 -1.71
N VAL A 42 -4.45 -9.29 -2.56
CA VAL A 42 -5.06 -9.54 -3.88
C VAL A 42 -4.16 -10.43 -4.73
N GLU A 43 -2.87 -10.08 -4.87
CA GLU A 43 -1.94 -10.87 -5.69
C GLU A 43 -1.67 -12.25 -5.10
N GLU A 44 -1.76 -12.42 -3.78
CA GLU A 44 -1.65 -13.74 -3.11
C GLU A 44 -2.83 -14.63 -3.51
N LEU A 45 -4.04 -14.10 -3.39
CA LEU A 45 -5.26 -14.80 -3.74
C LEU A 45 -5.29 -15.18 -5.23
N LEU A 46 -4.86 -14.27 -6.10
CA LEU A 46 -4.79 -14.51 -7.54
C LEU A 46 -3.81 -15.61 -7.91
N LEU A 47 -2.67 -15.72 -7.22
CA LEU A 47 -1.72 -16.81 -7.42
C LEU A 47 -2.29 -18.15 -6.94
N GLU A 48 -3.03 -18.16 -5.83
CA GLU A 48 -3.72 -19.37 -5.34
C GLU A 48 -4.80 -19.85 -6.32
N ILE A 49 -5.62 -18.93 -6.84
CA ILE A 49 -6.62 -19.23 -7.87
C ILE A 49 -5.93 -19.81 -9.12
N LEU A 50 -4.81 -19.22 -9.56
CA LEU A 50 -4.03 -19.74 -10.69
C LEU A 50 -3.56 -21.17 -10.44
N ASP A 51 -3.03 -21.46 -9.25
CA ASP A 51 -2.52 -22.79 -8.92
C ASP A 51 -3.64 -23.84 -8.93
N HIS A 52 -4.78 -23.55 -8.31
CA HIS A 52 -5.94 -24.45 -8.34
C HIS A 52 -6.46 -24.65 -9.77
N LEU A 53 -6.48 -23.60 -10.58
CA LEU A 53 -6.97 -23.68 -11.95
C LEU A 53 -6.03 -24.47 -12.87
N ILE A 54 -4.71 -24.30 -12.70
CA ILE A 54 -3.68 -25.06 -13.43
C ILE A 54 -3.67 -26.54 -13.00
N GLU A 55 -3.95 -26.85 -11.73
CA GLU A 55 -4.07 -28.23 -11.30
C GLU A 55 -5.32 -28.89 -11.90
N ALA A 56 -6.47 -28.22 -11.81
CA ALA A 56 -7.74 -28.76 -12.27
C ALA A 56 -7.84 -28.88 -13.80
N GLN A 57 -7.19 -27.99 -14.57
CA GLN A 57 -7.15 -28.13 -16.03
C GLN A 57 -6.42 -29.40 -16.47
N ALA A 58 -5.48 -29.92 -15.66
CA ALA A 58 -4.82 -31.21 -15.93
C ALA A 58 -5.81 -32.39 -15.85
N GLU A 59 -6.93 -32.21 -15.14
CA GLU A 59 -8.06 -33.13 -15.07
C GLU A 59 -9.17 -32.80 -16.09
N ASN A 60 -8.92 -31.88 -17.04
CA ASN A 60 -9.89 -31.35 -18.00
C ASN A 60 -11.08 -30.61 -17.36
N LYS A 61 -10.88 -29.99 -16.19
CA LYS A 61 -11.87 -29.10 -15.56
C LYS A 61 -11.59 -27.64 -15.90
N ASN A 62 -12.65 -26.86 -16.11
CA ASN A 62 -12.56 -25.42 -16.28
C ASN A 62 -12.81 -24.65 -14.97
N ALA A 63 -12.68 -23.33 -15.01
CA ALA A 63 -12.91 -22.47 -13.84
C ALA A 63 -14.31 -22.64 -13.23
N TYR A 64 -15.34 -22.82 -14.04
CA TYR A 64 -16.73 -22.97 -13.61
C TYR A 64 -16.98 -24.32 -12.92
N ASP A 65 -16.26 -25.37 -13.31
CA ASP A 65 -16.33 -26.68 -12.66
C ASP A 65 -15.78 -26.65 -11.22
N ILE A 66 -14.88 -25.72 -10.90
CA ILE A 66 -14.14 -25.68 -9.63
C ILE A 66 -14.70 -24.59 -8.72
N PHE A 67 -14.94 -23.40 -9.27
CA PHE A 67 -15.33 -22.20 -8.53
C PHE A 67 -16.83 -21.91 -8.63
N GLY A 68 -17.55 -22.66 -9.48
CA GLY A 68 -18.98 -22.50 -9.75
C GLY A 68 -19.26 -21.51 -10.88
N ASP A 69 -20.53 -21.48 -11.31
CA ASP A 69 -20.98 -20.67 -12.45
C ASP A 69 -20.89 -19.15 -12.20
N ASP A 70 -20.94 -18.73 -10.92
CA ASP A 70 -20.86 -17.33 -10.51
C ASP A 70 -19.50 -17.01 -9.88
N LEU A 71 -18.53 -16.72 -10.73
CA LEU A 71 -17.16 -16.36 -10.33
C LEU A 71 -17.10 -15.06 -9.53
N GLN A 72 -18.06 -14.14 -9.72
CA GLN A 72 -18.11 -12.89 -8.96
C GLN A 72 -18.49 -13.17 -7.50
N SER A 73 -19.53 -13.97 -7.28
CA SER A 73 -19.92 -14.40 -5.93
C SER A 73 -18.78 -15.14 -5.23
N TYR A 74 -18.06 -16.00 -5.96
CA TYR A 74 -16.86 -16.65 -5.40
C TYR A 74 -15.78 -15.65 -4.99
N CYS A 75 -15.50 -14.63 -5.82
CA CYS A 75 -14.55 -13.58 -5.46
C CYS A 75 -15.01 -12.76 -4.23
N ASP A 76 -16.31 -12.50 -4.10
CA ASP A 76 -16.87 -11.82 -2.94
C ASP A 76 -16.68 -12.64 -1.65
N GLU A 77 -16.88 -13.96 -1.72
CA GLU A 77 -16.63 -14.87 -0.60
C GLU A 77 -15.16 -14.83 -0.18
N LEU A 78 -14.23 -14.91 -1.14
CA LEU A 78 -12.80 -14.82 -0.88
C LEU A 78 -12.42 -13.50 -0.21
N ILE A 79 -12.89 -12.36 -0.75
CA ILE A 79 -12.66 -11.04 -0.15
C ILE A 79 -13.21 -10.99 1.29
N SER A 80 -14.39 -11.56 1.52
CA SER A 80 -15.02 -11.56 2.86
C SER A 80 -14.28 -12.43 3.88
N ALA A 81 -13.57 -13.45 3.41
CA ALA A 81 -12.79 -14.36 4.24
C ALA A 81 -11.41 -13.80 4.61
N LEU A 82 -10.93 -12.76 3.91
CA LEU A 82 -9.64 -12.15 4.21
C LEU A 82 -9.62 -11.51 5.60
N PRO A 83 -8.50 -11.61 6.33
CA PRO A 83 -8.37 -10.98 7.63
C PRO A 83 -8.53 -9.48 7.49
N ALA A 84 -9.47 -8.91 8.25
CA ALA A 84 -9.67 -7.47 8.26
C ALA A 84 -8.37 -6.76 8.66
N GLN A 85 -7.87 -5.90 7.78
CA GLN A 85 -6.74 -5.04 8.07
C GLN A 85 -7.00 -4.31 9.40
N THR A 86 -6.09 -4.48 10.37
CA THR A 86 -6.28 -3.82 11.66
C THR A 86 -6.31 -2.31 11.43
N LYS A 87 -7.34 -1.63 11.94
CA LYS A 87 -7.47 -0.16 11.83
C LYS A 87 -6.22 0.59 12.29
N LEU A 88 -5.41 -0.07 13.14
CA LEU A 88 -4.15 0.39 13.69
C LEU A 88 -3.10 0.71 12.62
N GLU A 89 -2.96 -0.10 11.56
CA GLU A 89 -1.95 0.15 10.51
C GLU A 89 -2.27 1.43 9.73
N LYS A 90 -3.54 1.63 9.36
CA LYS A 90 -3.99 2.85 8.69
C LYS A 90 -3.82 4.08 9.60
N THR A 91 -4.14 3.99 10.89
CA THR A 91 -3.97 5.12 11.81
C THR A 91 -2.51 5.45 12.15
N SER A 92 -1.63 4.44 12.12
CA SER A 92 -0.20 4.61 12.42
C SER A 92 0.47 5.55 11.40
N LEU A 93 0.15 5.41 10.11
CA LEU A 93 0.66 6.29 9.07
C LEU A 93 0.22 7.75 9.25
N ILE A 94 -1.05 7.99 9.59
CA ILE A 94 -1.53 9.35 9.89
C ILE A 94 -0.77 9.93 11.09
N GLY A 95 -0.61 9.16 12.17
CA GLY A 95 0.14 9.60 13.36
C GLY A 95 1.59 9.94 13.04
N PHE A 96 2.25 9.14 12.21
CA PHE A 96 3.61 9.39 11.75
C PHE A 96 3.73 10.68 10.94
N VAL A 97 2.82 10.90 9.98
CA VAL A 97 2.80 12.14 9.16
C VAL A 97 2.59 13.37 10.04
N ILE A 98 1.64 13.32 10.99
CA ILE A 98 1.40 14.43 11.93
C ILE A 98 2.66 14.69 12.78
N SER A 99 3.30 13.64 13.29
CA SER A 99 4.54 13.76 14.06
C SER A 99 5.67 14.42 13.26
N LEU A 100 5.81 14.05 11.98
CA LEU A 100 6.81 14.65 11.08
C LEU A 100 6.57 16.15 10.86
N LEU A 101 5.31 16.54 10.64
CA LEU A 101 4.93 17.95 10.48
C LEU A 101 5.21 18.77 11.75
N LEU A 102 4.90 18.22 12.93
CA LEU A 102 5.21 18.86 14.21
C LEU A 102 6.72 18.99 14.43
N ALA A 103 7.51 17.98 14.08
CA ALA A 103 8.96 18.03 14.20
C ALA A 103 9.58 19.15 13.33
N ILE A 104 9.06 19.34 12.10
CA ILE A 104 9.48 20.44 11.22
C ILE A 104 9.12 21.79 11.84
N GLN A 105 7.91 21.93 12.41
CA GLN A 105 7.48 23.16 13.08
C GLN A 105 8.42 23.53 14.24
N PHE A 106 8.70 22.59 15.14
CA PHE A 106 9.65 22.80 16.23
C PHE A 106 11.06 23.13 15.74
N GLY A 107 11.50 22.49 14.64
CA GLY A 107 12.78 22.79 14.02
C GLY A 107 12.89 24.23 13.53
N MET A 108 11.84 24.75 12.90
CA MET A 108 11.78 26.16 12.47
C MET A 108 11.78 27.13 13.66
N ASP A 109 10.99 26.86 14.69
CA ASP A 109 10.90 27.70 15.88
C ASP A 109 12.24 27.77 16.63
N ALA A 110 12.95 26.65 16.72
CA ALA A 110 14.28 26.59 17.32
C ALA A 110 15.32 27.38 16.51
N LEU A 111 15.29 27.27 15.19
CA LEU A 111 16.17 28.04 14.29
C LEU A 111 15.90 29.54 14.36
N ALA A 112 14.63 29.96 14.35
CA ALA A 112 14.24 31.36 14.48
C ALA A 112 14.67 31.94 15.84
N SER A 113 14.47 31.18 16.92
CA SER A 113 14.87 31.58 18.27
C SER A 113 16.38 31.72 18.40
N LEU A 114 17.15 30.79 17.81
CA LEU A 114 18.60 30.87 17.76
C LEU A 114 19.08 32.08 16.94
N PHE A 115 18.43 32.35 15.81
CA PHE A 115 18.74 33.51 14.98
C PHE A 115 18.53 34.82 15.75
N ILE A 116 17.37 34.99 16.40
CA ILE A 116 17.09 36.17 17.24
C ILE A 116 18.14 36.33 18.34
N PHE A 117 18.44 35.26 19.07
CA PHE A 117 19.46 35.28 20.14
C PHE A 117 20.85 35.69 19.64
N LEU A 118 21.27 35.22 18.46
CA LEU A 118 22.56 35.60 17.88
C LEU A 118 22.58 37.07 17.42
N PHE A 119 21.53 37.57 16.79
CA PHE A 119 21.44 38.95 16.33
C PHE A 119 21.26 39.96 17.47
N GLU A 120 20.51 39.62 18.52
CA GLU A 120 20.34 40.46 19.72
C GLU A 120 21.68 40.63 20.48
N LYS A 121 22.48 39.56 20.57
CA LYS A 121 23.81 39.60 21.18
C LYS A 121 24.77 40.55 20.45
N ASP A 122 24.63 40.73 19.14
CA ASP A 122 25.50 41.63 18.35
C ASP A 122 25.09 43.10 18.47
N THR A 123 23.81 43.41 18.74
CA THR A 123 23.34 44.80 18.92
C THR A 123 23.74 45.44 20.25
N ASP A 124 23.87 44.66 21.32
CA ASP A 124 24.23 45.18 22.66
C ASP A 124 25.70 45.63 22.77
N ILE A 125 26.57 45.21 21.84
CA ILE A 125 28.00 45.55 21.82
C ILE A 125 28.29 46.90 21.12
N ILE A 126 27.32 47.46 20.39
CA ILE A 126 27.50 48.62 19.49
C ILE A 126 26.91 49.92 20.09
N SER A 127 26.49 49.93 21.35
CA SER A 127 26.09 51.18 22.03
C SER A 127 27.32 51.83 22.67
N PRO A 128 27.96 52.86 22.06
CA PRO A 128 29.02 53.58 22.75
C PRO A 128 28.43 54.34 23.95
N PRO A 129 29.17 54.49 25.06
CA PRO A 129 28.73 55.36 26.15
C PRO A 129 28.69 56.80 25.62
N PHE A 130 27.48 57.32 25.38
CA PHE A 130 27.28 58.75 25.20
C PHE A 130 27.56 59.44 26.54
N SER A 131 28.83 59.78 26.74
CA SER A 131 29.24 60.82 27.68
C SER A 131 29.51 62.09 26.87
N ILE A 132 28.95 63.22 27.32
CA ILE A 132 29.51 64.60 27.36
C ILE A 132 28.33 65.59 27.52
N PRO A 133 28.47 66.73 28.24
CA PRO A 133 29.62 67.21 29.02
C PRO A 133 29.45 67.14 30.54
#